data_AF-A0A7R9U5Z7-F1
#
_entry.id   AF-A0A7R9U5Z7-F1
#
_cell.length_a   1.000
_cell.length_b   1.000
_cell.length_c   1.000
_cell.angle_alpha   90.00
_cell.angle_beta   90.00
_cell.angle_gamma   90.00
#
_symmetry.space_group_name_H-M   'P 1'
#
loop_
_entity.id
_entity.type
_entity.pdbx_description
1 polymer ?
#
loop_
_entity_poly.entity_id
_entity_poly.type
_entity_poly.pdbx_seq_one_letter_code
_entity_poly.pdbx_strand_id
1 'polypeptide(L)'
;MERLARRGVNAYAMDFRGFGDTAEDATGSLTPLQAADDVLSVLEWLQKTQRAGEAGLVLMGWSQGAAVAHLAAQKKEVAHVLDGLVLYGSIFNVHAAPVLRPPLFSSSPPLPPRAPQTLDESL
;
A
#
# COMPACT_ATOMS: atom_id res chain seq x y z
N MET A 1 4.49 -8.10 9.08
CA MET A 1 5.73 -8.19 8.26
C MET A 1 6.80 -9.09 8.87
N GLU A 2 7.08 -9.02 10.18
CA GLU A 2 8.13 -9.85 10.82
C GLU A 2 8.03 -11.35 10.56
N ARG A 3 6.83 -11.93 10.58
CA ARG A 3 6.65 -13.37 10.29
C ARG A 3 7.01 -13.74 8.84
N LEU A 4 6.85 -12.82 7.90
CA LEU A 4 7.28 -13.02 6.50
C LEU A 4 8.81 -12.96 6.41
N ALA A 5 9.42 -11.97 7.06
CA ALA A 5 10.87 -11.83 7.14
C ALA A 5 11.54 -13.07 7.76
N ARG A 6 10.97 -13.61 8.86
CA ARG A 6 11.45 -14.86 9.49
C ARG A 6 11.35 -16.08 8.57
N ARG A 7 10.54 -16.03 7.52
CA ARG A 7 10.42 -17.07 6.49
C ARG A 7 11.26 -16.77 5.24
N GLY A 8 12.14 -15.77 5.31
CA GLY A 8 13.00 -15.38 4.19
C GLY A 8 12.31 -14.55 3.11
N VAL A 9 11.12 -14.00 3.40
CA VAL A 9 10.41 -13.12 2.45
C VAL A 9 10.78 -11.67 2.75
N ASN A 10 11.34 -10.98 1.76
CA ASN A 10 11.58 -9.54 1.82
C ASN A 10 10.24 -8.81 1.73
N ALA A 11 9.79 -8.29 2.86
CA ALA A 11 8.48 -7.64 2.98
C ALA A 11 8.65 -6.12 3.07
N TYR A 12 8.04 -5.40 2.14
CA TYR A 12 8.05 -3.93 2.09
C TYR A 12 6.66 -3.40 2.42
N ALA A 13 6.60 -2.27 3.12
CA ALA A 13 5.39 -1.49 3.32
C ALA A 13 5.67 -0.08 2.81
N MET A 14 4.65 0.55 2.22
CA MET A 14 4.73 1.92 1.74
C MET A 14 3.65 2.77 2.40
N ASP A 15 4.00 4.00 2.71
CA ASP A 15 3.06 5.03 3.09
C ASP A 15 2.64 5.81 1.83
N PHE A 16 1.34 5.92 1.60
CA PHE A 16 0.81 6.71 0.48
C PHE A 16 0.91 8.21 0.75
N ARG A 17 0.81 9.03 -0.30
CA ARG A 17 0.80 10.50 -0.20
C ARG A 17 -0.19 10.98 0.86
N GLY A 18 0.28 11.78 1.81
CA GLY A 18 -0.52 12.28 2.92
C GLY A 18 -0.80 11.27 4.04
N PHE A 19 -0.13 10.12 4.04
CA PHE A 19 -0.20 9.11 5.11
C PHE A 19 1.19 8.85 5.68
N GLY A 20 1.25 8.51 6.97
CA GLY A 20 2.49 8.14 7.65
C GLY A 20 3.58 9.21 7.46
N ASP A 21 4.73 8.77 6.97
CA ASP A 21 5.89 9.64 6.72
C ASP A 21 5.96 10.20 5.28
N THR A 22 5.00 9.86 4.41
CA THR A 22 4.95 10.37 3.03
C THR A 22 4.16 11.67 2.96
N ALA A 23 4.82 12.76 2.57
CA ALA A 23 4.21 14.09 2.43
C ALA A 23 2.99 14.08 1.49
N GLU A 24 2.03 14.96 1.77
CA GLU A 24 0.93 15.28 0.85
C GLU A 24 1.47 16.03 -0.37
N ASP A 25 0.83 15.85 -1.53
CA ASP A 25 1.15 16.58 -2.75
C ASP A 25 0.16 17.72 -3.03
N ALA A 26 0.40 18.47 -4.10
CA ALA A 26 -0.47 19.59 -4.47
C ALA A 26 -1.87 19.15 -4.97
N THR A 27 -2.13 17.86 -5.14
CA THR A 27 -3.42 17.34 -5.63
C THR A 27 -4.47 17.23 -4.52
N GLY A 28 -4.03 17.36 -3.26
CA GLY A 28 -4.89 17.29 -2.08
C GLY A 28 -5.22 15.84 -1.73
N SER A 29 -6.50 15.49 -1.72
CA SER A 29 -6.93 14.15 -1.31
C SER A 29 -6.51 13.06 -2.31
N LEU A 30 -5.82 12.04 -1.79
CA LEU A 30 -5.41 10.87 -2.57
C LEU A 30 -6.60 10.14 -3.19
N THR A 31 -6.60 9.99 -4.52
CA THR A 31 -7.60 9.19 -5.25
C THR A 31 -7.16 7.73 -5.41
N PRO A 32 -8.10 6.78 -5.62
CA PRO A 32 -7.75 5.37 -5.80
C PRO A 32 -6.83 5.09 -6.99
N LEU A 33 -6.98 5.86 -8.07
CA LEU A 33 -6.15 5.70 -9.26
C LEU A 33 -4.74 6.23 -9.04
N GLN A 34 -4.60 7.38 -8.37
CA GLN A 34 -3.28 7.90 -7.97
C GLN A 34 -2.57 6.93 -7.02
N ALA A 35 -3.27 6.37 -6.03
CA ALA A 35 -2.70 5.36 -5.16
C ALA A 35 -2.22 4.12 -5.94
N ALA A 36 -2.95 3.71 -6.98
CA ALA A 36 -2.51 2.62 -7.85
C ALA A 36 -1.28 2.97 -8.70
N ASP A 37 -1.14 4.23 -9.13
CA ASP A 37 0.07 4.73 -9.82
C ASP A 37 1.29 4.77 -8.87
N ASP A 38 1.08 5.14 -7.61
CA ASP A 38 2.13 5.11 -6.59
C ASP A 38 2.62 3.68 -6.33
N VAL A 39 1.69 2.70 -6.24
CA VAL A 39 2.05 1.27 -6.14
C VAL A 39 2.89 0.83 -7.34
N LEU A 40 2.48 1.19 -8.56
CA LEU A 40 3.26 0.85 -9.76
C LEU A 40 4.68 1.42 -9.67
N SER A 41 4.83 2.66 -9.24
CA SER A 41 6.15 3.31 -9.09
C SER A 41 7.05 2.54 -8.11
N VAL A 42 6.50 2.04 -7.00
CA VAL A 42 7.24 1.22 -6.04
C VAL A 42 7.58 -0.15 -6.61
N LEU A 43 6.65 -0.80 -7.34
CA LEU A 43 6.90 -2.09 -7.97
C LEU A 43 8.01 -2.02 -9.03
N GLU A 44 8.02 -0.97 -9.85
CA GLU A 44 9.10 -0.74 -10.83
C GLU A 44 10.44 -0.49 -10.15
N TRP A 45 10.45 0.26 -9.04
CA TRP A 45 11.66 0.48 -8.27
C TRP A 45 12.18 -0.81 -7.63
N LEU A 46 11.29 -1.63 -7.06
CA LEU A 46 11.63 -2.94 -6.50
C LEU A 46 12.19 -3.86 -7.58
N GLN A 47 11.54 -3.94 -8.75
CA GLN A 47 12.02 -4.78 -9.85
C GLN A 47 13.43 -4.39 -10.31
N LYS A 48 13.74 -3.08 -10.35
CA LYS A 48 15.07 -2.58 -10.73
C LYS A 48 16.15 -2.80 -9.65
N THR A 49 15.75 -2.85 -8.38
CA THR A 49 16.66 -3.02 -7.24
C THR A 49 16.82 -4.46 -6.78
N GLN A 50 15.90 -5.33 -7.22
CA GLN A 50 15.92 -6.77 -6.96
C GLN A 50 17.21 -7.40 -7.50
N ARG A 51 17.79 -8.33 -6.74
CA ARG A 51 19.02 -9.02 -7.15
C ARG A 51 18.70 -10.12 -8.15
N ALA A 52 19.64 -10.40 -9.05
CA ALA A 52 19.51 -11.50 -9.99
C ALA A 52 19.28 -12.84 -9.26
N GLY A 53 18.20 -13.54 -9.63
CA GLY A 53 17.82 -14.83 -9.04
C GLY A 53 16.87 -14.75 -7.83
N GLU A 54 16.47 -13.56 -7.38
CA GLU A 54 15.41 -13.42 -6.39
C GLU A 54 14.03 -13.76 -7.00
N ALA A 55 13.13 -14.32 -6.17
CA ALA A 55 11.76 -14.64 -6.56
C ALA A 55 10.98 -13.38 -6.98
N GLY A 56 9.97 -13.51 -7.83
CA GLY A 56 9.21 -12.37 -8.30
C GLY A 56 8.37 -11.70 -7.22
N LEU A 57 7.79 -10.56 -7.57
CA LEU A 57 7.11 -9.68 -6.63
C LEU A 57 5.67 -10.15 -6.38
N VAL A 58 5.24 -10.12 -5.12
CA VAL A 58 3.85 -10.38 -4.72
C VAL A 58 3.28 -9.12 -4.10
N LEU A 59 2.16 -8.65 -4.63
CA LEU A 59 1.45 -7.48 -4.09
C LEU A 59 0.38 -7.92 -3.10
N MET A 60 0.44 -7.40 -1.87
CA MET A 60 -0.57 -7.64 -0.85
C MET A 60 -1.28 -6.34 -0.49
N GLY A 61 -2.62 -6.35 -0.53
CA GLY A 61 -3.44 -5.24 -0.06
C GLY A 61 -4.34 -5.66 1.11
N TRP A 62 -4.44 -4.80 2.13
CA TRP A 62 -5.36 -4.98 3.26
C TRP A 62 -6.45 -3.91 3.28
N SER A 63 -7.71 -4.29 3.49
CA SER A 63 -8.85 -3.37 3.58
C SER A 63 -8.94 -2.44 2.35
N GLN A 64 -8.81 -1.11 2.52
CA GLN A 64 -8.74 -0.17 1.40
C GLN A 64 -7.55 -0.43 0.48
N GLY A 65 -6.41 -0.88 1.03
CA GLY A 65 -5.24 -1.27 0.26
C GLY A 65 -5.52 -2.46 -0.67
N ALA A 66 -6.51 -3.30 -0.38
CA ALA A 66 -6.92 -4.37 -1.30
C ALA A 66 -7.60 -3.81 -2.56
N ALA A 67 -8.38 -2.73 -2.45
CA ALA A 67 -8.95 -2.05 -3.61
C ALA A 67 -7.85 -1.40 -4.47
N VAL A 68 -6.89 -0.72 -3.83
CA VAL A 68 -5.74 -0.12 -4.52
C VAL A 68 -4.89 -1.20 -5.20
N ALA A 69 -4.59 -2.30 -4.51
CA ALA A 69 -3.82 -3.41 -5.07
C ALA A 69 -4.51 -4.05 -6.27
N HIS A 70 -5.83 -4.20 -6.24
CA HIS A 70 -6.63 -4.67 -7.37
C HIS A 70 -6.53 -3.69 -8.56
N LEU A 71 -6.70 -2.39 -8.33
CA LEU A 71 -6.57 -1.37 -9.39
C LEU A 71 -5.16 -1.35 -9.99
N ALA A 72 -4.12 -1.46 -9.16
CA ALA A 72 -2.74 -1.52 -9.62
C ALA A 72 -2.49 -2.76 -10.49
N ALA A 73 -2.97 -3.94 -10.07
CA ALA A 73 -2.80 -5.19 -10.82
C ALA A 73 -3.48 -5.19 -12.21
N GLN A 74 -4.46 -4.31 -12.44
CA GLN A 74 -5.10 -4.14 -13.75
C GLN A 74 -4.28 -3.28 -14.72
N LYS A 75 -3.23 -2.59 -14.25
CA LYS A 75 -2.34 -1.81 -15.11
C LYS A 75 -1.48 -2.77 -15.94
N LYS A 76 -1.39 -2.50 -17.24
CA LYS A 76 -0.65 -3.35 -18.19
C LYS A 76 0.82 -3.49 -17.81
N GLU A 77 1.38 -2.43 -17.24
CA GLU A 77 2.74 -2.33 -16.73
C GLU A 77 2.99 -3.28 -15.56
N VAL A 78 1.97 -3.60 -14.75
CA VAL A 78 2.12 -4.47 -13.58
C VAL A 78 2.07 -5.96 -13.97
N ALA A 79 1.43 -6.30 -15.10
CA ALA A 79 1.18 -7.68 -15.50
C ALA A 79 2.45 -8.54 -15.70
N HIS A 80 3.58 -7.92 -16.01
CA HIS A 80 4.87 -8.61 -16.21
C HIS A 80 5.80 -8.52 -14.98
N VAL A 81 5.35 -7.86 -13.92
CA VAL A 81 6.14 -7.57 -12.71
C VAL A 81 5.69 -8.42 -11.52
N LEU A 82 4.40 -8.76 -11.45
CA LEU A 82 3.83 -9.51 -10.32
C LEU A 82 3.69 -11.01 -10.61
N ASP A 83 4.19 -11.81 -9.67
CA ASP A 83 3.97 -13.26 -9.60
C ASP A 83 2.68 -13.60 -8.84
N GLY A 84 2.16 -12.67 -8.03
CA GLY A 84 0.96 -12.91 -7.24
C GLY A 84 0.31 -11.66 -6.68
N LEU A 85 -0.99 -11.79 -6.40
CA LEU A 85 -1.84 -10.77 -5.80
C LEU A 85 -2.60 -11.36 -4.61
N VAL A 86 -2.48 -10.73 -3.44
CA VAL A 86 -3.18 -11.12 -2.21
C VAL A 86 -4.10 -9.99 -1.76
N LEU A 87 -5.41 -10.24 -1.80
CA LEU A 87 -6.42 -9.28 -1.38
C LEU A 87 -7.01 -9.69 -0.03
N TYR A 88 -6.48 -9.13 1.06
CA TYR A 88 -6.85 -9.53 2.41
C TYR A 88 -7.88 -8.59 3.04
N GLY A 89 -9.01 -9.13 3.51
CA GLY A 89 -10.07 -8.34 4.13
C GLY A 89 -10.60 -7.23 3.20
N SER A 90 -10.66 -7.52 1.90
CA SER A 90 -11.09 -6.55 0.89
C SER A 90 -12.49 -6.04 1.20
N ILE A 91 -12.63 -4.72 1.25
CA ILE A 91 -13.92 -4.04 1.35
C ILE A 91 -14.43 -3.58 -0.02
N PHE A 92 -13.70 -3.94 -1.09
CA PHE A 92 -14.04 -3.53 -2.44
C PHE A 92 -15.26 -4.30 -2.94
N ASN A 93 -16.30 -3.56 -3.34
CA ASN A 93 -17.47 -4.09 -3.99
C ASN A 93 -17.40 -3.76 -5.49
N VAL A 94 -17.21 -4.78 -6.32
CA VAL A 94 -17.09 -4.66 -7.79
C VAL A 94 -18.36 -4.15 -8.47
N HIS A 95 -19.50 -4.20 -7.77
CA HIS A 95 -20.79 -3.69 -8.27
C HIS A 95 -21.12 -2.28 -7.78
N ALA A 96 -20.27 -1.71 -6.91
CA ALA A 96 -20.35 -0.32 -6.50
C ALA A 96 -19.17 0.44 -7.09
N ALA A 97 -19.33 1.75 -7.33
CA ALA A 97 -18.19 2.58 -7.73
C ALA A 97 -17.06 2.42 -6.68
N PRO A 98 -15.77 2.37 -7.08
CA PRO A 98 -14.62 2.32 -6.18
C PRO A 98 -14.54 3.61 -5.36
N VAL A 99 -15.34 3.70 -4.31
CA VAL A 99 -15.20 4.73 -3.30
C VAL A 99 -14.18 4.20 -2.32
N LEU A 100 -12.92 4.58 -2.48
CA LEU A 100 -12.07 4.64 -1.29
C LEU A 100 -12.83 5.50 -0.30
N ARG A 101 -13.16 4.95 0.88
CA ARG A 101 -13.68 5.78 1.96
C ARG A 101 -12.81 7.05 2.01
N PRO A 102 -13.40 8.25 2.08
CA PRO A 102 -12.65 9.47 2.30
C PRO A 102 -11.60 9.24 3.38
N PRO A 103 -10.44 9.93 3.34
CA PRO A 103 -9.48 9.82 4.43
C PRO A 103 -10.23 9.93 5.75
N LEU A 104 -9.95 9.03 6.71
CA LEU A 104 -10.58 9.05 8.03
C LEU A 104 -10.47 10.44 8.70
N PHE A 105 -9.53 11.26 8.21
CA PHE A 105 -9.32 12.64 8.58
C PHE A 105 -9.40 13.54 7.33
N SER A 106 -10.62 13.93 6.95
CA SER A 106 -10.82 15.19 6.23
C SER A 106 -10.68 16.31 7.27
N SER A 107 -9.65 17.15 7.13
CA SER A 107 -9.37 18.34 7.96
C SER A 107 -9.80 18.22 9.43
N SER A 108 -9.43 17.12 10.08
CA SER A 108 -9.67 17.02 11.52
C SER A 108 -8.63 17.89 12.24
N PRO A 109 -8.99 18.55 13.35
CA PRO A 109 -8.01 19.24 14.18
C PRO A 109 -6.83 18.31 14.50
N PRO A 110 -5.62 18.85 14.72
CA PRO A 110 -4.43 18.04 14.94
C PRO A 110 -4.74 16.92 15.92
N LEU A 111 -4.47 15.69 15.49
CA LEU A 111 -4.71 14.52 16.31
C LEU A 111 -4.02 14.73 17.67
N PRO A 112 -4.68 14.37 18.79
CA PRO A 112 -4.01 14.36 20.07
C PRO A 112 -2.74 13.51 19.95
N PRO A 113 -1.68 13.83 20.74
CA PRO A 113 -0.43 13.08 20.71
C PRO A 113 -0.70 11.58 20.70
N ARG A 114 -0.07 10.85 19.78
CA ARG A 114 -0.25 9.40 19.65
C ARG A 114 -0.09 8.76 21.03
N ALA A 115 -1.09 8.00 21.46
CA ALA A 115 -1.00 7.24 22.69
C ALA A 115 0.18 6.24 22.60
N PRO A 116 0.96 6.05 23.68
CA PRO A 116 2.06 5.10 23.68
C PRO A 116 1.53 3.72 23.27
N GLN A 117 2.17 3.13 22.27
CA GLN A 117 1.85 1.78 21.81
C GLN A 117 2.61 0.78 22.67
N THR A 118 2.12 -0.46 22.75
CA THR A 118 2.72 -1.53 23.56
C THR A 118 4.19 -1.83 23.21
N LEU A 119 4.65 -1.40 22.03
CA LEU A 119 6.05 -1.54 21.59
C LEU A 119 6.97 -0.43 22.13
N ASP A 120 6.41 0.72 22.52
CA ASP A 120 7.15 1.88 23.02
C ASP A 120 7.66 1.65 24.47
N GLU A 121 7.10 0.65 25.17
CA GLU A 121 7.45 0.28 26.56
C GLU A 121 8.54 -0.82 26.65
N SER A 122 9.12 -1.23 25.52
CA SER A 122 9.99 -2.43 25.45
C SER A 122 11.45 -2.17 25.03
N LEU A 123 11.95 -0.94 25.21
CA LEU A 123 13.36 -0.57 24.99
C LEU A 123 14.00 0.00 26.26
#